data_AF-A0A6B3EJ74-F1
#
_entry.id   AF-A0A6B3EJ74-F1
#
_cell.length_a   1.000
_cell.length_b   1.000
_cell.length_c   1.000
_cell.angle_alpha   90.00
_cell.angle_beta   90.00
_cell.angle_gamma   90.00
#
_symmetry.space_group_name_H-M   'P 1'
#
loop_
_entity.id
_entity.type
_entity.pdbx_description
1 polymer ?
#
loop_
_entity_poly.entity_id
_entity_poly.type
_entity_poly.pdbx_seq_one_letter_code
_entity_poly.pdbx_strand_id
1 'polypeptide(L)'
;VLATPGSPASQPLRDELLEVLLDFEQGGARRDPVVLDALLRAAAAGSAGRGRARTRALVHRTGMLLVRTPEGAARFDRRLVELARDVPGFAGLVIGWLADAPQEWAAVVGPGARRTVESLGPPMPMPMQAAEREHGSLRPA
;
A
#
# COMPACT_ATOMS: atom_id res chain seq x y z
N VAL A 1 9.58 -33.53 7.29
CA VAL A 1 9.03 -32.88 8.51
C VAL A 1 8.88 -31.40 8.21
N LEU A 2 7.72 -30.79 8.51
CA LEU A 2 7.51 -29.36 8.31
C LEU A 2 8.09 -28.56 9.49
N ALA A 3 8.63 -27.37 9.21
CA ALA A 3 9.10 -26.46 10.25
C ALA A 3 7.93 -25.96 11.11
N THR A 4 8.21 -25.56 12.36
CA THR A 4 7.22 -24.96 13.27
C THR A 4 6.52 -23.77 12.58
N PRO A 5 5.18 -23.73 12.51
CA PRO A 5 4.45 -22.63 11.89
C PRO A 5 4.86 -21.28 12.47
N GLY A 6 5.14 -20.30 11.60
CA GLY A 6 5.51 -18.95 12.01
C GLY A 6 6.99 -18.77 12.35
N SER A 7 7.77 -19.85 12.47
CA SER A 7 9.23 -19.77 12.64
C SER A 7 9.93 -19.26 11.37
N PRO A 8 11.14 -18.67 11.47
CA PRO A 8 11.93 -18.29 10.29
C PRO A 8 12.19 -19.47 9.33
N ALA A 9 12.35 -20.68 9.85
CA ALA A 9 12.55 -21.90 9.06
C ALA A 9 11.31 -22.27 8.22
N SER A 10 10.11 -21.84 8.62
CA SER A 10 8.89 -22.04 7.83
C SER A 10 8.75 -21.08 6.64
N GLN A 11 9.61 -20.06 6.54
CA GLN A 11 9.40 -18.98 5.59
C GLN A 11 9.42 -19.40 4.12
N PRO A 12 10.38 -20.23 3.65
CA PRO A 12 10.41 -20.64 2.24
C PRO A 12 9.13 -21.36 1.82
N LEU A 13 8.63 -22.27 2.65
CA LEU A 13 7.37 -22.98 2.39
C LEU A 13 6.17 -22.03 2.38
N ARG A 14 6.14 -21.03 3.27
CA ARG A 14 5.06 -20.04 3.29
C ARG A 14 5.08 -19.14 2.06
N ASP A 15 6.26 -18.83 1.54
CA ASP A 15 6.39 -18.13 0.26
C ASP A 15 5.87 -18.98 -0.89
N GLU A 16 6.26 -20.26 -0.96
CA GLU A 16 5.75 -21.19 -1.99
C GLU A 16 4.23 -21.34 -1.94
N LEU A 17 3.65 -21.58 -0.75
CA LEU A 17 2.20 -21.69 -0.58
C LEU A 17 1.47 -20.40 -0.93
N LEU A 18 2.07 -19.24 -0.65
CA LEU A 18 1.51 -17.94 -1.02
C LEU A 18 1.50 -17.77 -2.54
N GLU A 19 2.56 -18.15 -3.25
CA GLU A 19 2.61 -18.11 -4.71
C GLU A 19 1.53 -19.03 -5.32
N VAL A 20 1.42 -20.28 -4.83
CA VAL A 20 0.38 -21.22 -5.28
C VAL A 20 -1.02 -20.65 -5.06
N LEU A 21 -1.27 -20.01 -3.92
CA LEU A 21 -2.56 -19.37 -3.62
C LEU A 21 -2.84 -18.21 -4.60
N LEU A 22 -1.84 -17.38 -4.88
CA LEU A 22 -2.00 -16.23 -5.78
C LEU A 22 -2.22 -16.67 -7.24
N ASP A 23 -1.54 -17.72 -7.68
CA ASP A 23 -1.73 -18.33 -9.00
C ASP A 23 -3.15 -18.92 -9.14
N PHE A 24 -3.65 -19.56 -8.08
CA PHE A 24 -5.03 -20.06 -8.04
C PHE A 24 -6.06 -18.92 -8.16
N GLU A 25 -5.89 -17.83 -7.40
CA GLU A 25 -6.75 -16.64 -7.47
C GLU A 25 -6.60 -15.85 -8.79
N GLN A 26 -5.53 -16.10 -9.55
CA GLN A 26 -5.29 -15.50 -10.86
C GLN A 26 -6.00 -16.27 -11.99
N GLY A 27 -5.99 -17.61 -11.95
CA GLY A 27 -6.44 -18.47 -13.06
C GLY A 27 -7.85 -19.06 -12.95
N GLY A 28 -8.52 -18.97 -11.78
CA GLY A 28 -9.78 -19.67 -11.53
C GLY A 28 -11.07 -18.91 -11.89
N ALA A 29 -12.11 -19.64 -12.32
CA ALA A 29 -13.48 -19.14 -12.48
C ALA A 29 -14.18 -18.77 -11.14
N ARG A 30 -13.55 -19.10 -10.00
CA ARG A 30 -14.08 -18.91 -8.65
C ARG A 30 -13.08 -18.15 -7.78
N ARG A 31 -12.64 -16.98 -8.24
CA ARG A 31 -11.90 -16.03 -7.41
C ARG A 31 -12.76 -15.65 -6.19
N ASP A 32 -12.17 -15.72 -5.00
CA ASP A 32 -12.83 -15.27 -3.79
C ASP A 32 -12.17 -13.98 -3.26
N PRO A 33 -12.82 -12.81 -3.40
CA PRO A 33 -12.28 -11.55 -2.91
C PRO A 33 -12.11 -11.53 -1.38
N VAL A 34 -12.70 -12.47 -0.63
CA VAL A 34 -12.45 -12.65 0.80
C VAL A 34 -11.04 -13.14 1.08
N VAL A 35 -10.50 -14.04 0.24
CA VAL A 35 -9.12 -14.53 0.38
C VAL A 35 -8.14 -13.38 0.17
N LEU A 36 -8.37 -12.57 -0.87
CA LEU A 36 -7.55 -11.39 -1.16
C LEU A 36 -7.65 -10.34 -0.03
N ASP A 37 -8.83 -10.11 0.55
CA ASP A 37 -8.99 -9.24 1.73
C ASP A 37 -8.20 -9.76 2.94
N ALA A 38 -8.24 -11.07 3.19
CA ALA A 38 -7.49 -11.71 4.26
C ALA A 38 -5.97 -11.58 4.03
N LEU A 39 -5.50 -11.71 2.80
CA LEU A 39 -4.10 -11.47 2.45
C LEU A 39 -3.67 -10.03 2.72
N LEU A 40 -4.49 -9.02 2.40
CA LEU A 40 -4.18 -7.63 2.72
C LEU A 40 -4.07 -7.40 4.23
N ARG A 41 -5.00 -7.96 5.01
CA ARG A 41 -4.95 -7.88 6.48
C ARG A 41 -3.69 -8.54 7.03
N ALA A 42 -3.32 -9.72 6.54
CA ALA A 42 -2.08 -10.41 6.91
C ALA A 42 -0.83 -9.67 6.42
N ALA A 43 -0.91 -8.94 5.30
CA ALA A 43 0.16 -8.10 4.80
C ALA A 43 0.44 -6.95 5.78
N ALA A 44 -0.61 -6.21 6.16
CA ALA A 44 -0.51 -5.09 7.10
C ALA A 44 -0.13 -5.54 8.52
N ALA A 45 -0.80 -6.55 9.08
CA ALA A 45 -0.48 -7.07 10.42
C ALA A 45 0.96 -7.59 10.52
N GLY A 46 1.48 -8.20 9.45
CA GLY A 46 2.85 -8.71 9.38
C GLY A 46 3.90 -7.68 8.94
N SER A 47 3.54 -6.42 8.66
CA SER A 47 4.44 -5.48 7.98
C SER A 47 5.66 -5.07 8.80
N ALA A 48 5.58 -5.14 10.14
CA ALA A 48 6.70 -4.82 11.02
C ALA A 48 7.79 -5.92 11.00
N GLY A 49 7.39 -7.19 10.88
CA GLY A 49 8.32 -8.33 10.83
C GLY A 49 8.68 -8.78 9.41
N ARG A 50 7.89 -8.39 8.40
CA ARG A 50 8.15 -8.68 6.99
C ARG A 50 8.88 -7.50 6.34
N GLY A 51 10.00 -7.76 5.67
CA GLY A 51 10.75 -6.71 4.97
C GLY A 51 9.89 -5.88 4.00
N ARG A 52 10.21 -4.58 3.90
CA ARG A 52 9.46 -3.57 3.11
C ARG A 52 9.14 -4.05 1.69
N ALA A 53 10.13 -4.59 0.97
CA ALA A 53 9.96 -5.06 -0.41
C ALA A 53 8.94 -6.21 -0.53
N ARG A 54 8.97 -7.18 0.38
CA ARG A 54 8.05 -8.32 0.35
C ARG A 54 6.63 -7.91 0.74
N THR A 55 6.49 -7.00 1.71
CA THR A 55 5.18 -6.42 2.05
C THR A 55 4.61 -5.63 0.86
N ARG A 56 5.44 -4.81 0.19
CA ARG A 56 5.07 -4.06 -1.03
C ARG A 56 4.57 -5.00 -2.13
N ALA A 57 5.34 -6.04 -2.44
CA ALA A 57 5.02 -7.00 -3.50
C ALA A 57 3.69 -7.71 -3.23
N LEU A 58 3.46 -8.17 -1.99
CA LEU A 58 2.20 -8.82 -1.61
C LEU A 58 1.00 -7.87 -1.77
N VAL A 59 1.08 -6.66 -1.21
CA VAL A 59 -0.02 -5.67 -1.31
C VAL A 59 -0.30 -5.32 -2.76
N HIS A 60 0.75 -5.04 -3.55
CA HIS A 60 0.60 -4.67 -4.95
C HIS A 60 -0.02 -5.80 -5.77
N ARG A 61 0.47 -7.04 -5.62
CA ARG A 61 -0.08 -8.19 -6.35
C ARG A 61 -1.51 -8.50 -5.96
N THR A 62 -1.85 -8.45 -4.67
CA THR A 62 -3.24 -8.58 -4.21
C THR A 62 -4.14 -7.47 -4.75
N GLY A 63 -3.63 -6.23 -4.84
CA GLY A 63 -4.31 -5.10 -5.48
C GLY A 63 -4.57 -5.35 -6.97
N MET A 64 -3.52 -5.72 -7.72
CA MET A 64 -3.61 -6.07 -9.15
C MET A 64 -4.62 -7.20 -9.41
N LEU A 65 -4.74 -8.14 -8.47
CA LEU A 65 -5.78 -9.14 -8.53
C LEU A 65 -7.15 -8.47 -8.33
N LEU A 66 -7.40 -7.79 -7.21
CA LEU A 66 -8.69 -7.18 -6.89
C LEU A 66 -9.20 -6.18 -7.95
N VAL A 67 -8.35 -5.33 -8.52
CA VAL A 67 -8.79 -4.27 -9.46
C VAL A 67 -9.27 -4.77 -10.82
N ARG A 68 -9.19 -6.07 -11.09
CA ARG A 68 -9.80 -6.67 -12.30
C ARG A 68 -11.33 -6.54 -12.33
N THR A 69 -11.97 -6.22 -11.21
CA THR A 69 -13.39 -5.86 -11.17
C THR A 69 -13.60 -4.53 -10.42
N PRO A 70 -14.63 -3.74 -10.76
CA PRO A 70 -14.96 -2.52 -10.03
C PRO A 70 -15.22 -2.75 -8.54
N GLU A 71 -15.93 -3.82 -8.19
CA GLU A 71 -16.21 -4.18 -6.80
C GLU A 71 -14.94 -4.53 -6.03
N GLY A 72 -14.01 -5.22 -6.71
CA GLY A 72 -12.71 -5.56 -6.14
C GLY A 72 -11.83 -4.33 -5.94
N ALA A 73 -11.82 -3.39 -6.89
CA ALA A 73 -11.13 -2.11 -6.74
C ALA A 73 -11.66 -1.31 -5.55
N ALA A 74 -12.99 -1.16 -5.44
CA ALA A 74 -13.61 -0.47 -4.30
C ALA A 74 -13.30 -1.16 -2.97
N ARG A 75 -13.25 -2.50 -2.95
CA ARG A 75 -12.88 -3.29 -1.78
C ARG A 75 -11.41 -3.08 -1.39
N PHE A 76 -10.50 -3.06 -2.36
CA PHE A 76 -9.08 -2.82 -2.14
C PHE A 76 -8.86 -1.43 -1.54
N ASP A 77 -9.41 -0.39 -2.16
CA ASP A 77 -9.31 1.00 -1.70
C ASP A 77 -9.79 1.16 -0.26
N ARG A 78 -11.01 0.65 0.03
CA ARG A 78 -11.58 0.70 1.38
C ARG A 78 -10.68 -0.03 2.40
N ARG A 79 -10.26 -1.26 2.09
CA ARG A 79 -9.44 -2.07 2.99
C ARG A 79 -8.06 -1.44 3.22
N LEU A 80 -7.45 -0.86 2.19
CA LEU A 80 -6.15 -0.20 2.29
C LEU A 80 -6.22 1.01 3.22
N VAL A 81 -7.27 1.83 3.09
CA VAL A 81 -7.51 2.98 3.98
C VAL A 81 -7.75 2.54 5.42
N GLU A 82 -8.59 1.53 5.64
CA GLU A 82 -8.86 0.97 6.97
C GLU A 82 -7.55 0.49 7.63
N LEU A 83 -6.76 -0.32 6.92
CA LEU A 83 -5.51 -0.84 7.44
C LEU A 83 -4.44 0.24 7.69
N ALA A 84 -4.39 1.27 6.85
CA ALA A 84 -3.49 2.40 7.07
C ALA A 84 -3.86 3.21 8.32
N ARG A 85 -5.16 3.31 8.67
CA ARG A 85 -5.59 3.93 9.92
C ARG A 85 -5.27 3.06 11.13
N ASP A 86 -5.49 1.76 11.01
CA ASP A 86 -5.32 0.82 12.13
C ASP A 86 -3.85 0.49 12.44
N VAL A 87 -2.98 0.58 11.43
CA VAL A 87 -1.56 0.19 11.54
C VAL A 87 -0.67 1.34 11.04
N PRO A 88 -0.23 2.27 11.92
CA PRO A 88 0.55 3.45 11.52
C PRO A 88 1.85 3.12 10.77
N GLY A 89 2.53 2.04 11.16
CA GLY A 89 3.73 1.57 10.45
C GLY A 89 3.44 1.11 9.02
N PHE A 90 2.27 0.53 8.78
CA PHE A 90 1.80 0.19 7.43
C PHE A 90 1.42 1.44 6.64
N ALA A 91 0.80 2.43 7.28
CA ALA A 91 0.50 3.72 6.67
C ALA A 91 1.76 4.38 6.09
N GLY A 92 2.82 4.47 6.89
CA GLY A 92 4.10 5.04 6.46
C GLY A 92 4.70 4.30 5.27
N LEU A 93 4.56 2.97 5.21
CA LEU A 93 4.99 2.16 4.07
C LEU A 93 4.20 2.51 2.80
N VAL A 94 2.87 2.55 2.88
CA VAL A 94 1.99 2.83 1.74
C VAL A 94 2.23 4.25 1.22
N ILE A 95 2.32 5.25 2.09
CA ILE A 95 2.65 6.63 1.73
C ILE A 95 3.98 6.69 0.99
N GLY A 96 5.00 6.01 1.52
CA GLY A 96 6.30 5.91 0.86
C GLY A 96 6.18 5.31 -0.55
N TRP A 97 5.44 4.21 -0.73
CA TRP A 97 5.28 3.61 -2.06
C TRP A 97 4.51 4.49 -3.05
N LEU A 98 3.47 5.19 -2.57
CA LEU A 98 2.69 6.14 -3.38
C LEU A 98 3.53 7.34 -3.85
N ALA A 99 4.52 7.75 -3.05
CA ALA A 99 5.49 8.77 -3.39
C ALA A 99 6.61 8.25 -4.30
N ASP A 100 7.13 7.06 -4.01
CA ASP A 100 8.27 6.46 -4.72
C ASP A 100 7.90 6.02 -6.16
N ALA A 101 6.66 5.56 -6.39
CA ALA A 101 6.22 5.02 -7.68
C ALA A 101 4.75 5.36 -8.00
N PRO A 102 4.39 6.65 -8.16
CA PRO A 102 3.00 7.07 -8.23
C PRO A 102 2.22 6.46 -9.39
N GLN A 103 2.85 6.24 -10.54
CA GLN A 103 2.22 5.67 -11.74
C GLN A 103 1.93 4.17 -11.58
N GLU A 104 2.83 3.42 -10.92
CA GLU A 104 2.61 2.01 -10.62
C GLU A 104 1.39 1.85 -9.70
N TRP A 105 1.33 2.67 -8.64
CA TRP A 105 0.25 2.58 -7.66
C TRP A 105 -1.07 3.19 -8.14
N ALA A 106 -1.06 4.11 -9.11
CA ALA A 106 -2.29 4.64 -9.71
C ALA A 106 -3.11 3.57 -10.45
N ALA A 107 -2.49 2.47 -10.88
CA ALA A 107 -3.18 1.34 -11.50
C ALA A 107 -4.00 0.50 -10.48
N VAL A 108 -3.66 0.59 -9.19
CA VAL A 108 -4.26 -0.25 -8.13
C VAL A 108 -4.99 0.54 -7.05
N VAL A 109 -4.59 1.78 -6.78
CA VAL A 109 -5.17 2.64 -5.73
C VAL A 109 -5.93 3.79 -6.38
N GLY A 110 -7.21 3.89 -6.06
CA GLY A 110 -8.04 5.00 -6.52
C GLY A 110 -7.61 6.35 -5.93
N PRO A 111 -7.84 7.47 -6.63
CA PRO A 111 -7.40 8.80 -6.21
C PRO A 111 -8.02 9.26 -4.88
N GLY A 112 -9.20 8.75 -4.51
CA GLY A 112 -9.82 9.02 -3.20
C GLY A 112 -9.11 8.32 -2.05
N ALA A 113 -8.81 7.02 -2.21
CA ALA A 113 -8.07 6.24 -1.23
C ALA A 113 -6.65 6.78 -1.06
N ARG A 114 -5.97 7.10 -2.18
CA ARG A 114 -4.65 7.75 -2.19
C ARG A 114 -4.62 9.00 -1.32
N ARG A 115 -5.50 9.97 -1.59
CA ARG A 115 -5.57 11.23 -0.80
C ARG A 115 -5.86 10.96 0.68
N THR A 116 -6.74 9.99 0.97
CA THR A 116 -7.06 9.62 2.35
C THR A 116 -5.84 9.06 3.07
N VAL A 117 -5.08 8.16 2.45
CA VAL A 117 -3.86 7.59 3.05
C VAL A 117 -2.77 8.65 3.20
N GLU A 118 -2.54 9.47 2.18
CA GLU A 118 -1.57 10.57 2.24
C GLU A 118 -1.89 11.56 3.39
N SER A 119 -3.17 11.80 3.68
CA SER A 119 -3.60 12.65 4.82
C SER A 119 -3.30 12.06 6.21
N LEU A 120 -2.99 10.76 6.30
CA LEU A 120 -2.55 10.11 7.54
C LEU A 120 -1.06 10.32 7.81
N GLY A 121 -0.30 10.71 6.77
CA GLY A 121 1.11 11.02 6.88
C GLY A 121 1.36 12.31 7.64
N PRO A 122 2.60 12.54 8.11
CA PRO A 122 2.98 13.86 8.59
C PRO A 122 2.67 14.90 7.49
N PRO A 123 2.17 16.09 7.84
CA PRO A 123 1.93 17.14 6.86
C PRO A 123 3.23 17.37 6.10
N MET A 124 3.18 17.25 4.78
CA MET A 124 4.30 17.60 3.91
C MET A 124 4.79 18.99 4.32
N PRO A 125 6.10 19.20 4.55
CA PRO A 125 6.61 20.54 4.79
C PRO A 125 6.27 21.36 3.54
N MET A 126 5.34 22.30 3.68
CA MET A 126 5.06 23.25 2.61
C MET A 126 6.37 23.98 2.32
N PRO A 127 6.81 24.09 1.06
CA PRO A 127 7.88 25.00 0.73
C PRO A 127 7.37 26.38 1.13
N MET A 128 7.90 26.93 2.22
CA MET A 128 7.72 28.34 2.53
C MET A 128 8.28 29.08 1.33
N GLN A 129 7.39 29.59 0.47
CA GLN A 129 7.77 30.63 -0.46
C GLN A 129 8.24 31.78 0.43
N ALA A 130 9.56 31.92 0.53
CA ALA A 130 10.17 33.13 1.04
C ALA A 130 9.58 34.23 0.19
N ALA A 131 8.62 34.96 0.76
CA ALA A 131 8.14 36.19 0.19
C ALA A 131 9.39 37.06 0.04
N GLU A 132 9.93 37.11 -1.16
CA GLU A 132 10.77 38.19 -1.63
C GLU A 132 9.91 39.43 -1.48
N ARG A 133 9.96 40.02 -0.29
CA ARG A 133 9.56 41.39 -0.05
C ARG A 133 10.57 42.23 -0.81
N GLU A 134 10.39 42.33 -2.12
CA GLU A 134 11.01 43.39 -2.90
C GLU A 134 10.41 44.67 -2.34
N HIS A 135 11.18 45.28 -1.46
CA HIS A 135 10.86 46.56 -0.86
C HIS A 135 10.82 47.56 -2.01
N GLY A 136 9.62 48.11 -2.23
CA GLY A 136 9.45 49.26 -3.09
C GLY A 136 10.43 50.35 -2.67
N SER A 137 11.42 50.61 -3.53
CA SER A 137 12.22 51.81 -3.45
C SER A 137 11.61 52.82 -4.40
N LEU A 138 10.70 53.63 -3.85
CA LEU A 138 10.22 54.84 -4.49
C LEU A 138 11.24 55.96 -4.29
N ARG A 139 11.87 56.37 -5.41
CA ARG A 139 12.30 57.75 -5.78
C ARG A 139 13.35 58.44 -4.87
N PRO A 140 13.81 59.68 -5.16
CA PRO A 140 13.95 60.48 -6.39
C PRO A 140 15.47 60.79 -6.65
N ALA A 141 15.93 61.42 -7.73
CA ALA A 141 15.73 62.78 -8.22
C ALA A 141 16.39 62.94 -9.60
#